data_AF-A0AAE1DPI6-F1
#
_entry.id   AF-A0AAE1DPI6-F1
#
_cell.length_a   1.000
_cell.length_b   1.000
_cell.length_c   1.000
_cell.angle_alpha   90.00
_cell.angle_beta   90.00
_cell.angle_gamma   90.00
#
_symmetry.space_group_name_H-M   'P 1'
#
loop_
_entity.id
_entity.type
_entity.pdbx_description
1 polymer ?
#
loop_
_entity_poly.entity_id
_entity_poly.type
_entity_poly.pdbx_seq_one_letter_code
_entity_poly.pdbx_strand_id
1 'polypeptide(L)'
;MLIPKLLWPLLIYEICSTTVEAIEAKINKFTRRWLGVPPSLTDVAMYCRKAKLRLPLKSILEEYKCGKARLLSMLEDSEDPIVKTVQPTIKTGRKWKVVEAVDEAKECLKIKEVIGQTQIDRKGLGSSTAKWWSKAEGKEKRDMVIKRYGSMKISEGFRKQSSNLNRDNGLIGIMPCRNPSHGMRSGTWRHFESAFSSDQCTISCPQKHRGDTHGGITESFRNLPQS
;
A
#
# COMPACT_ATOMS: atom_id res chain seq x y z
N MET A 1 15.10 9.97 8.75
CA MET A 1 15.25 11.23 7.97
C MET A 1 16.36 11.07 6.91
N LEU A 2 16.25 10.11 5.98
CA LEU A 2 17.26 9.88 4.93
C LEU A 2 16.69 9.98 3.51
N ILE A 3 15.38 9.73 3.38
CA ILE A 3 14.66 9.70 2.10
C ILE A 3 14.77 11.01 1.31
N PRO A 4 14.64 12.22 1.90
CA PRO A 4 14.76 13.47 1.13
C PRO A 4 16.14 13.66 0.49
N LYS A 5 17.21 13.22 1.18
CA LYS A 5 18.59 13.33 0.69
C LYS A 5 18.86 12.38 -0.49
N LEU A 6 18.23 11.20 -0.48
CA LEU A 6 18.33 10.23 -1.58
C LEU A 6 17.43 10.58 -2.77
N LEU A 7 16.36 11.35 -2.55
CA LEU A 7 15.39 11.63 -3.60
C LEU A 7 15.96 12.53 -4.70
N TRP A 8 16.75 13.54 -4.33
CA TRP A 8 17.33 14.49 -5.29
C TRP A 8 18.23 13.83 -6.36
N PRO A 9 19.23 12.98 -6.02
CA PRO A 9 20.00 12.29 -7.04
C PRO A 9 19.13 11.36 -7.89
N LEU A 10 18.13 10.69 -7.29
CA LEU A 10 17.20 9.85 -8.04
C LEU A 10 16.34 10.62 -9.06
N LEU A 11 16.09 11.91 -8.82
CA LEU A 11 15.32 12.76 -9.70
C LEU A 11 16.14 13.32 -10.86
N ILE A 12 17.40 13.67 -10.61
CA ILE A 12 18.29 14.25 -11.62
C ILE A 12 18.77 13.21 -12.60
N TYR A 13 19.14 12.03 -12.12
CA TYR A 13 19.63 10.98 -13.01
C TYR A 13 18.48 10.28 -13.76
N GLU A 14 18.77 9.83 -14.98
CA GLU A 14 17.89 9.00 -15.82
C GLU A 14 17.87 7.54 -15.31
N ILE A 15 17.41 7.34 -14.08
CA ILE A 15 17.37 6.03 -13.45
C ILE A 15 16.07 5.32 -13.82
N CYS A 16 16.14 4.06 -14.25
CA CYS A 16 14.98 3.23 -14.53
C CYS A 16 14.23 2.83 -13.25
N SER A 17 12.91 2.68 -13.32
CA SER A 17 12.09 2.22 -12.18
C SER A 17 12.52 0.86 -11.60
N THR A 18 13.07 -0.03 -12.42
CA THR A 18 13.53 -1.36 -12.01
C THR A 18 14.73 -1.35 -11.05
N THR A 19 15.63 -0.38 -11.19
CA THR A 19 16.80 -0.28 -10.29
C THR A 19 16.39 0.24 -8.92
N VAL A 20 15.43 1.17 -8.88
CA VAL A 20 14.85 1.68 -7.64
C VAL A 20 14.13 0.57 -6.87
N GLU A 21 13.41 -0.31 -7.57
CA GLU A 21 12.80 -1.50 -6.96
C GLU A 21 13.85 -2.45 -6.36
N ALA A 22 14.98 -2.66 -7.03
CA ALA A 22 16.06 -3.50 -6.51
C ALA A 22 16.71 -2.89 -5.24
N ILE A 23 16.85 -1.56 -5.18
CA ILE A 23 17.33 -0.84 -4.00
C ILE A 23 16.34 -1.02 -2.84
N GLU A 24 15.06 -0.83 -3.10
CA GLU A 24 14.00 -1.00 -2.12
C GLU A 24 13.94 -2.44 -1.57
N ALA A 25 14.06 -3.45 -2.44
CA ALA A 25 14.09 -4.85 -2.02
C ALA A 25 15.26 -5.16 -1.05
N LYS A 26 16.44 -4.58 -1.29
CA LYS A 26 17.59 -4.70 -0.37
C LYS A 26 17.28 -4.06 0.98
N ILE A 27 16.74 -2.84 0.97
CA ILE A 27 16.37 -2.12 2.19
C ILE A 27 15.32 -2.89 2.97
N ASN A 28 14.35 -3.50 2.29
CA ASN A 28 13.29 -4.29 2.93
C ASN A 28 13.84 -5.56 3.58
N LYS A 29 14.79 -6.23 2.93
CA LYS A 29 15.47 -7.38 3.53
C LYS A 29 16.19 -7.01 4.82
N PHE A 30 16.91 -5.89 4.85
CA PHE A 30 17.57 -5.41 6.07
C PHE A 30 16.57 -4.94 7.13
N THR A 31 15.55 -4.19 6.72
CA THR A 31 14.51 -3.66 7.61
C THR A 31 13.73 -4.79 8.28
N ARG A 32 13.34 -5.83 7.54
CA ARG A 32 12.62 -6.99 8.11
C ARG A 32 13.49 -7.80 9.07
N ARG A 33 14.76 -8.02 8.75
CA ARG A 33 15.73 -8.65 9.67
C ARG A 33 15.89 -7.84 10.94
N TRP A 34 15.96 -6.51 10.83
CA TRP A 34 16.11 -5.62 11.97
C TRP A 34 14.86 -5.56 12.85
N LEU A 35 13.67 -5.57 12.25
CA LEU A 35 12.40 -5.55 12.97
C LEU A 35 11.91 -6.93 13.44
N GLY A 36 12.60 -8.03 13.09
CA GLY A 36 12.17 -9.39 13.39
C GLY A 36 10.87 -9.81 12.67
N VAL A 37 10.53 -9.13 11.57
CA VAL A 37 9.28 -9.35 10.83
C VAL A 37 9.43 -10.58 9.92
N PRO A 38 8.42 -11.47 9.86
CA PRO A 38 8.51 -12.64 9.00
C PRO A 38 8.64 -12.25 7.51
N PRO A 39 9.39 -13.03 6.71
CA PRO A 39 9.56 -12.75 5.28
C PRO A 39 8.24 -12.86 4.49
N SER A 40 7.21 -13.49 5.05
CA SER A 40 5.86 -13.56 4.48
C SER A 40 5.09 -12.23 4.56
N LEU A 41 5.51 -11.27 5.38
CA LEU A 41 4.87 -9.96 5.39
C LEU A 41 5.13 -9.27 4.05
N THR A 42 4.07 -8.76 3.43
CA THR A 42 4.18 -8.00 2.17
C THR A 42 4.79 -6.63 2.39
N ASP A 43 5.51 -6.11 1.39
CA ASP A 43 6.04 -4.73 1.42
C ASP A 43 4.92 -3.68 1.54
N VAL A 44 3.77 -3.92 0.90
CA VAL A 44 2.60 -3.05 0.97
C VAL A 44 2.13 -2.87 2.42
N ALA A 45 2.07 -3.95 3.20
CA ALA A 45 1.68 -3.89 4.61
C ALA A 45 2.70 -3.11 5.47
N MET A 46 3.99 -3.12 5.10
CA MET A 46 5.04 -2.43 5.85
C MET A 46 5.02 -0.91 5.64
N TYR A 47 4.72 -0.45 4.43
CA TYR A 47 4.64 0.99 4.10
C TYR A 47 3.24 1.59 4.27
N CYS A 48 2.28 0.76 4.66
CA CYS A 48 0.90 1.17 4.74
C CYS A 48 0.67 2.18 5.87
N ARG A 49 0.10 3.34 5.54
CA ARG A 49 -0.37 4.32 6.53
C ARG A 49 -1.72 4.00 7.17
N LYS A 50 -2.50 3.09 6.56
CA LYS A 50 -3.86 2.73 6.98
C LYS A 50 -3.95 1.38 7.69
N ALA A 51 -2.85 0.62 7.75
CA ALA A 51 -2.81 -0.67 8.42
C ALA A 51 -2.85 -0.48 9.94
N LYS A 52 -3.14 -1.57 10.67
CA LYS A 52 -3.04 -1.61 12.13
C LYS A 52 -1.60 -1.32 12.59
N LEU A 53 -0.62 -1.86 11.86
CA LEU A 53 0.79 -1.55 12.05
C LEU A 53 1.15 -0.29 11.25
N ARG A 54 1.22 0.87 11.93
CA ARG A 54 1.61 2.15 11.32
C ARG A 54 3.08 2.39 11.58
N LEU A 55 3.94 2.01 10.64
CA LEU A 55 5.36 2.34 10.72
C LEU A 55 5.63 3.71 10.09
N PRO A 56 6.53 4.52 10.66
CA PRO A 56 6.97 5.78 10.06
C PRO A 56 7.95 5.53 8.89
N LEU A 57 7.66 4.54 8.05
CA LEU A 57 8.43 4.17 6.86
C LEU A 57 7.69 4.63 5.62
N LYS A 58 8.45 5.09 4.63
CA LYS A 58 7.91 5.40 3.31
C LYS A 58 8.65 4.57 2.27
N SER A 59 7.90 4.10 1.27
CA SER A 59 8.48 3.43 0.11
C SER A 59 9.34 4.41 -0.69
N ILE A 60 10.55 3.98 -1.04
CA ILE A 60 11.45 4.78 -1.88
C ILE A 60 10.92 4.82 -3.31
N LEU A 61 10.34 3.73 -3.78
CA LEU A 61 9.73 3.64 -5.10
C LEU A 61 8.53 4.59 -5.23
N GLU A 62 7.69 4.67 -4.21
CA GLU A 62 6.56 5.60 -4.19
C GLU A 62 7.04 7.05 -4.28
N GLU A 63 8.01 7.44 -3.44
CA GLU A 63 8.55 8.81 -3.43
C GLU A 63 9.29 9.13 -4.73
N TYR A 64 10.06 8.18 -5.30
CA TYR A 64 10.69 8.31 -6.63
C TYR A 64 9.65 8.58 -7.72
N LYS A 65 8.57 7.79 -7.76
CA LYS A 65 7.51 7.96 -8.76
C LYS A 65 6.78 9.29 -8.58
N CYS A 66 6.46 9.66 -7.33
CA CYS A 66 5.83 10.94 -7.03
C CYS A 66 6.73 12.12 -7.40
N GLY A 67 8.03 12.01 -7.17
CA GLY A 67 8.99 13.03 -7.54
C GLY A 67 9.15 13.18 -9.06
N LYS A 68 9.21 12.08 -9.82
CA LYS A 68 9.25 12.14 -11.29
C LYS A 68 7.95 12.71 -11.87
N ALA A 69 6.80 12.34 -11.31
CA ALA A 69 5.51 12.94 -11.66
C ALA A 69 5.48 14.44 -11.33
N ARG A 70 6.00 14.85 -10.16
CA ARG A 70 6.13 16.26 -9.77
C ARG A 70 7.01 17.03 -10.76
N LEU A 71 8.14 16.45 -11.16
CA LEU A 71 9.05 17.06 -12.13
C LEU A 71 8.37 17.23 -13.50
N LEU A 72 7.64 16.22 -13.97
CA LEU A 72 6.86 16.33 -15.21
C LEU A 72 5.85 17.47 -15.15
N SER A 73 5.02 17.49 -14.10
CA SER A 73 4.01 18.54 -13.96
C SER A 73 4.62 19.93 -13.83
N MET A 74 5.82 20.04 -13.24
CA MET A 74 6.55 21.32 -13.19
C MET A 74 7.06 21.78 -14.56
N LEU A 75 7.49 20.86 -15.42
CA LEU A 75 7.93 21.18 -16.78
C LEU A 75 6.74 21.56 -17.67
N GLU A 76 5.59 20.87 -17.52
CA GLU A 76 4.36 21.18 -18.25
C GLU A 76 3.80 22.58 -17.89
N ASP A 77 3.82 22.93 -16.60
CA ASP A 77 3.31 24.20 -16.08
C ASP A 77 4.37 25.33 -16.09
N SER A 78 5.51 25.15 -16.75
CA SER A 78 6.55 26.17 -16.83
C SER A 78 6.07 27.40 -17.62
N GLU A 79 6.43 28.60 -17.13
CA GLU A 79 6.17 29.88 -17.81
C GLU A 79 7.12 30.09 -18.99
N ASP A 80 8.28 29.43 -18.99
CA ASP A 80 9.29 29.58 -20.03
C ASP A 80 8.82 28.95 -21.34
N PRO A 81 8.67 29.73 -22.43
CA PRO A 81 8.12 29.21 -23.68
C PRO A 81 9.03 28.13 -24.28
N ILE A 82 10.34 28.26 -24.14
CA ILE A 82 11.31 27.28 -24.64
C ILE A 82 11.13 25.92 -23.96
N VAL A 83 11.01 25.91 -22.63
CA VAL A 83 10.81 24.67 -21.85
C VAL A 83 9.48 24.02 -22.20
N LYS A 84 8.44 24.84 -22.35
CA LYS A 84 7.09 24.41 -22.71
C LYS A 84 6.98 23.87 -24.15
N THR A 85 7.80 24.38 -25.08
CA THR A 85 7.87 23.88 -26.46
C THR A 85 8.70 22.60 -26.54
N VAL A 86 9.84 22.54 -25.85
CA VAL A 86 10.76 21.38 -25.94
C VAL A 86 10.24 20.16 -25.18
N GLN A 87 9.50 20.35 -24.08
CA GLN A 87 8.98 19.29 -23.19
C GLN A 87 9.95 18.11 -23.02
N PRO A 88 11.01 18.28 -22.22
CA PRO A 88 12.02 17.23 -22.03
C PRO A 88 11.37 15.91 -21.62
N THR A 89 11.58 14.87 -22.41
CA THR A 89 11.02 13.55 -22.12
C THR A 89 11.76 12.91 -20.95
N ILE A 90 11.06 12.70 -19.84
CA ILE A 90 11.63 12.07 -18.66
C ILE A 90 11.76 10.57 -18.90
N LYS A 91 13.00 10.06 -18.96
CA LYS A 91 13.26 8.63 -19.09
C LYS A 91 13.07 7.91 -17.74
N THR A 92 12.08 7.02 -17.66
CA THR A 92 11.79 6.18 -16.47
C THR A 92 11.86 4.67 -16.75
N GLY A 93 12.34 4.30 -17.94
CA GLY A 93 12.49 2.93 -18.43
C GLY A 93 11.21 2.37 -19.07
N ARG A 94 11.23 1.09 -19.44
CA ARG A 94 10.11 0.41 -20.13
C ARG A 94 8.93 0.06 -19.22
N LYS A 95 9.20 -0.23 -17.94
CA LYS A 95 8.21 -0.77 -16.98
C LYS A 95 7.15 0.25 -16.56
N TRP A 96 7.54 1.52 -16.50
CA TRP A 96 6.66 2.59 -16.02
C TRP A 96 6.97 3.87 -16.78
N LYS A 97 5.92 4.48 -17.31
CA LYS A 97 5.98 5.77 -18.00
C LYS A 97 5.28 6.84 -17.14
N VAL A 98 5.96 7.98 -16.97
CA VAL A 98 5.47 9.07 -16.12
C VAL A 98 4.26 9.76 -16.73
N VAL A 99 4.30 10.02 -18.04
CA VAL A 99 3.26 10.76 -18.78
C VAL A 99 1.91 10.09 -18.61
N GLU A 100 1.82 8.79 -18.97
CA GLU A 100 0.60 7.99 -18.83
C GLU A 100 0.05 8.00 -17.39
N ALA A 101 0.94 7.91 -16.39
CA ALA A 101 0.56 7.91 -14.98
C ALA A 101 0.06 9.27 -14.48
N VAL A 102 0.61 10.37 -15.00
CA VAL A 102 0.17 11.73 -14.68
C VAL A 102 -1.17 12.03 -15.37
N ASP A 103 -1.33 11.59 -16.62
CA ASP A 103 -2.58 11.78 -17.37
C ASP A 103 -3.72 10.98 -16.76
N GLU A 104 -3.50 9.72 -16.37
CA GLU A 104 -4.48 8.93 -15.60
C GLU A 104 -4.88 9.65 -14.30
N ALA A 105 -3.93 10.28 -13.61
CA ALA A 105 -4.22 11.05 -12.40
C ALA A 105 -5.04 12.32 -12.69
N LYS A 106 -4.74 13.03 -13.79
CA LYS A 106 -5.52 14.20 -14.26
C LYS A 106 -6.94 13.78 -14.63
N GLU A 107 -7.12 12.68 -15.36
CA GLU A 107 -8.43 12.13 -15.73
C GLU A 107 -9.24 11.74 -14.50
N CYS A 108 -8.62 11.05 -13.53
CA CYS A 108 -9.25 10.73 -12.26
C CYS A 108 -9.74 11.99 -11.51
N LEU A 109 -9.01 13.10 -11.60
CA LEU A 109 -9.43 14.37 -10.99
C LEU A 109 -10.61 14.99 -11.72
N LYS A 110 -10.63 14.95 -13.06
CA LYS A 110 -11.80 15.37 -13.86
C LYS A 110 -13.03 14.52 -13.55
N ILE A 111 -12.88 13.20 -13.47
CA ILE A 111 -13.96 12.28 -13.11
C ILE A 111 -14.46 12.58 -11.69
N LYS A 112 -13.54 12.82 -10.74
CA LYS A 112 -13.91 13.19 -9.37
C LYS A 112 -14.72 14.49 -9.33
N GLU A 113 -14.40 15.44 -10.20
CA GLU A 113 -15.16 16.67 -10.33
C GLU A 113 -16.58 16.42 -10.84
N VAL A 114 -16.75 15.56 -11.85
CA VAL A 114 -18.08 15.15 -12.37
C VAL A 114 -18.91 14.42 -11.31
N ILE A 115 -18.30 13.52 -10.55
CA ILE A 115 -18.98 12.79 -9.45
C ILE A 115 -19.42 13.74 -8.33
N GLY A 116 -18.71 14.87 -8.17
CA GLY A 116 -18.98 15.83 -7.12
C GLY A 116 -18.44 15.39 -5.76
N GLN A 117 -18.94 16.02 -4.70
CA GLN A 117 -18.53 15.70 -3.34
C GLN A 117 -19.19 14.41 -2.86
N THR A 118 -18.37 13.39 -2.66
CA THR A 118 -18.79 12.16 -1.98
C THR A 118 -18.71 12.33 -0.48
N GLN A 119 -19.69 11.79 0.25
CA GLN A 119 -19.62 11.70 1.71
C GLN A 119 -18.36 10.93 2.13
N ILE A 120 -17.58 11.52 3.05
CA ILE A 120 -16.42 10.89 3.65
C ILE A 120 -16.82 10.49 5.07
N ASP A 121 -16.78 9.20 5.36
CA ASP A 121 -17.14 8.61 6.65
C ASP A 121 -18.57 8.97 7.10
N ARG A 122 -18.82 9.03 8.42
CA ARG A 122 -20.12 9.39 9.02
C ARG A 122 -20.28 10.90 9.24
N LYS A 123 -19.53 11.73 8.51
CA LYS A 123 -19.49 13.20 8.73
C LYS A 123 -20.64 13.97 8.07
N GLY A 124 -21.44 13.31 7.22
CA GLY A 124 -22.53 13.95 6.48
C GLY A 124 -22.05 14.74 5.26
N LEU A 125 -23.01 15.09 4.39
CA LEU A 125 -22.77 15.95 3.21
C LEU A 125 -22.44 17.38 3.66
N GLY A 126 -21.52 18.05 2.98
CA GLY A 126 -21.12 19.44 3.28
C GLY A 126 -20.08 19.62 4.38
N SER A 127 -19.65 18.54 5.07
CA SER A 127 -18.61 18.62 6.11
C SER A 127 -17.22 18.99 5.59
N SER A 128 -16.92 18.74 4.32
CA SER A 128 -15.61 19.02 3.72
C SER A 128 -15.71 20.08 2.63
N THR A 129 -14.73 20.97 2.54
CA THR A 129 -14.58 21.86 1.37
C THR A 129 -13.86 21.11 0.25
N ALA A 130 -14.45 21.11 -0.96
CA ALA A 130 -13.84 20.48 -2.12
C ALA A 130 -13.02 21.51 -2.89
N LYS A 131 -11.81 21.09 -3.22
CA LYS A 131 -10.99 21.74 -4.24
C LYS A 131 -11.30 21.07 -5.56
N TRP A 132 -11.71 21.87 -6.53
CA TRP A 132 -12.13 21.42 -7.86
C TRP A 132 -10.99 21.54 -8.85
N TRP A 133 -10.92 20.61 -9.80
CA TRP A 133 -9.85 20.59 -10.79
C TRP A 133 -9.93 21.78 -11.75
N SER A 134 -11.14 22.14 -12.19
CA SER A 134 -11.38 23.31 -13.04
C SER A 134 -10.98 24.64 -12.40
N LYS A 135 -11.14 24.78 -11.08
CA LYS A 135 -10.91 26.03 -10.35
C LYS A 135 -9.48 26.21 -9.83
N ALA A 136 -8.64 25.18 -9.93
CA ALA A 136 -7.30 25.21 -9.39
C ALA A 136 -6.26 25.57 -10.46
N GLU A 137 -5.29 26.37 -10.07
CA GLU A 137 -4.24 26.87 -10.96
C GLU A 137 -2.84 26.65 -10.40
N GLY A 138 -1.86 26.59 -11.31
CA GLY A 138 -0.44 26.49 -11.02
C GLY A 138 -0.08 25.41 -10.00
N LYS A 139 0.52 25.82 -8.87
CA LYS A 139 1.03 24.91 -7.83
C LYS A 139 -0.06 24.05 -7.21
N GLU A 140 -1.26 24.60 -7.00
CA GLU A 140 -2.36 23.86 -6.39
C GLU A 140 -2.80 22.69 -7.27
N LYS A 141 -2.90 22.94 -8.58
CA LYS A 141 -3.23 21.93 -9.59
C LYS A 141 -2.21 20.78 -9.57
N ARG A 142 -0.92 21.09 -9.52
CA ARG A 142 0.16 20.10 -9.39
C ARG A 142 0.07 19.28 -8.12
N ASP A 143 -0.14 19.94 -6.97
CA ASP A 143 -0.23 19.25 -5.69
C ASP A 143 -1.46 18.33 -5.64
N MET A 144 -2.56 18.67 -6.33
CA MET A 144 -3.70 17.76 -6.50
C MET A 144 -3.36 16.53 -7.32
N VAL A 145 -2.66 16.68 -8.46
CA VAL A 145 -2.20 15.54 -9.29
C VAL A 145 -1.32 14.61 -8.47
N ILE A 146 -0.30 15.16 -7.79
CA ILE A 146 0.69 14.37 -7.04
C ILE A 146 0.03 13.66 -5.86
N LYS A 147 -0.87 14.35 -5.14
CA LYS A 147 -1.64 13.74 -4.05
C LYS A 147 -2.56 12.63 -4.55
N ARG A 148 -3.21 12.83 -5.72
CA ARG A 148 -4.07 11.82 -6.33
C ARG A 148 -3.26 10.61 -6.76
N TYR A 149 -2.15 10.83 -7.45
CA TYR A 149 -1.22 9.79 -7.89
C TYR A 149 -0.72 8.94 -6.70
N GLY A 150 -0.21 9.58 -5.65
CA GLY A 150 0.24 8.88 -4.45
C GLY A 150 -0.87 8.06 -3.77
N SER A 151 -2.10 8.58 -3.75
CA SER A 151 -3.26 7.86 -3.19
C SER A 151 -3.67 6.66 -4.05
N MET A 152 -3.59 6.79 -5.38
CA MET A 152 -3.93 5.73 -6.32
C MET A 152 -2.96 4.55 -6.21
N LYS A 153 -1.66 4.83 -6.12
CA LYS A 153 -0.64 3.78 -6.00
C LYS A 153 -0.73 2.98 -4.71
N ILE A 154 -1.05 3.64 -3.60
CA ILE A 154 -1.37 2.94 -2.35
C ILE A 154 -2.54 1.98 -2.57
N SER A 155 -3.62 2.43 -3.22
CA SER A 155 -4.80 1.58 -3.47
C SER A 155 -4.56 0.42 -4.44
N GLU A 156 -3.72 0.60 -5.46
CA GLU A 156 -3.30 -0.47 -6.37
C GLU A 156 -2.49 -1.54 -5.63
N GLY A 157 -1.58 -1.14 -4.74
CA GLY A 157 -0.80 -2.06 -3.91
C GLY A 157 -1.70 -2.99 -3.09
N PHE A 158 -2.74 -2.42 -2.49
CA PHE A 158 -3.76 -3.19 -1.76
C PHE A 158 -4.58 -4.12 -2.65
N ARG A 159 -5.03 -3.65 -3.83
CA ARG A 159 -5.82 -4.47 -4.74
C ARG A 159 -5.02 -5.69 -5.21
N LYS A 160 -3.75 -5.51 -5.56
CA LYS A 160 -2.85 -6.59 -5.99
C LYS A 160 -2.55 -7.57 -4.86
N GLN A 161 -2.36 -7.07 -3.64
CA GLN A 161 -2.18 -7.92 -2.46
C GLN A 161 -3.43 -8.78 -2.18
N SER A 162 -4.62 -8.18 -2.20
CA SER A 162 -5.89 -8.90 -2.01
C SER A 162 -6.10 -9.97 -3.08
N SER A 163 -5.81 -9.67 -4.36
CA SER A 163 -5.92 -10.65 -5.44
C SER A 163 -4.91 -11.79 -5.33
N ASN A 164 -3.69 -11.53 -4.86
CA ASN A 164 -2.68 -12.56 -4.66
C ASN A 164 -3.06 -13.47 -3.48
N LEU A 165 -3.54 -12.89 -2.37
CA LEU A 165 -4.05 -13.65 -1.24
C LEU A 165 -5.23 -14.55 -1.64
N ASN A 166 -6.05 -14.12 -2.59
CA ASN A 166 -7.17 -14.91 -3.11
C ASN A 166 -6.74 -16.03 -4.08
N ARG A 167 -5.56 -15.93 -4.71
CA ARG A 167 -4.97 -17.00 -5.52
C ARG A 167 -4.25 -18.04 -4.67
N ASP A 168 -3.54 -17.60 -3.63
CA ASP A 168 -2.80 -18.48 -2.74
C ASP A 168 -3.74 -19.26 -1.78
N ASN A 169 -4.95 -18.72 -1.52
CA ASN A 169 -6.00 -19.34 -0.73
C ASN A 169 -7.10 -20.01 -1.56
N GLY A 170 -6.77 -20.62 -2.71
CA GLY A 170 -7.69 -21.36 -3.59
C GLY A 170 -8.41 -22.57 -2.97
N LEU A 171 -8.62 -22.62 -1.65
CA LEU A 171 -9.42 -23.60 -0.93
C LEU A 171 -10.33 -23.03 0.17
N ILE A 172 -10.59 -21.72 0.24
CA ILE A 172 -11.70 -21.21 1.07
C ILE A 172 -12.48 -20.17 0.28
N GLY A 173 -13.49 -20.65 -0.44
CA GLY A 173 -14.53 -19.78 -0.99
C GLY A 173 -15.23 -19.08 0.16
N ILE A 174 -14.94 -17.78 0.36
CA ILE A 174 -15.78 -16.92 1.16
C ILE A 174 -17.09 -16.78 0.37
N MET A 175 -18.10 -17.57 0.74
CA MET A 175 -19.46 -17.36 0.26
C MET A 175 -19.85 -15.90 0.55
N PRO A 176 -20.29 -15.13 -0.45
CA PRO A 176 -20.87 -13.83 -0.17
C PRO A 176 -22.13 -14.06 0.66
N CYS A 177 -22.25 -13.33 1.78
CA CYS A 177 -23.43 -13.35 2.64
C CYS A 177 -24.68 -13.12 1.78
N ARG A 178 -25.47 -14.18 1.56
CA ARG A 178 -26.82 -14.05 1.01
C ARG A 178 -27.66 -13.31 2.03
N ASN A 179 -28.15 -12.15 1.64
CA ASN A 179 -29.20 -11.42 2.33
C ASN A 179 -30.46 -12.33 2.36
N PRO A 180 -30.98 -12.76 3.52
CA PRO A 180 -32.23 -13.50 3.57
C PRO A 180 -33.39 -12.52 3.66
N SER A 181 -33.75 -11.93 2.51
CA SER A 181 -35.03 -11.23 2.34
C SER A 181 -36.02 -12.20 1.72
N HIS A 182 -36.58 -13.13 2.51
CA HIS A 182 -37.91 -13.72 2.30
C HIS A 182 -38.30 -14.48 3.58
N GLY A 183 -39.42 -14.09 4.16
CA GLY A 183 -39.85 -14.52 5.48
C GLY A 183 -40.31 -15.97 5.55
N MET A 184 -40.12 -16.58 6.72
CA MET A 184 -40.97 -17.64 7.22
C MET A 184 -40.92 -17.70 8.76
N ARG A 185 -42.12 -17.53 9.32
CA ARG A 185 -42.69 -18.10 10.55
C ARG A 185 -41.93 -17.97 11.89
N SER A 186 -42.56 -17.17 12.73
CA SER A 186 -42.55 -17.16 14.20
C SER A 186 -42.34 -18.54 14.85
N GLY A 187 -41.42 -18.58 15.82
CA GLY A 187 -41.45 -19.57 16.89
C GLY A 187 -40.08 -20.15 17.27
N THR A 188 -39.21 -19.33 17.87
CA THR A 188 -38.29 -19.67 18.99
C THR A 188 -37.30 -18.51 19.17
N TRP A 189 -37.79 -17.41 19.74
CA TRP A 189 -36.94 -16.37 20.31
C TRP A 189 -36.83 -16.64 21.81
N ARG A 190 -35.75 -17.28 22.24
CA ARG A 190 -35.15 -17.19 23.58
C ARG A 190 -33.99 -18.19 23.67
N HIS A 191 -32.81 -17.75 23.27
CA HIS A 191 -31.46 -18.19 23.71
C HIS A 191 -30.40 -17.82 22.67
N PHE A 192 -30.28 -16.55 22.25
CA PHE A 192 -29.05 -16.10 21.57
C PHE A 192 -28.94 -14.57 21.53
N GLU A 193 -29.09 -13.93 22.69
CA GLU A 193 -28.83 -12.50 22.82
C GLU A 193 -27.99 -12.26 24.08
N SER A 194 -26.73 -12.69 23.99
CA SER A 194 -25.70 -12.44 25.00
C SER A 194 -24.34 -12.86 24.42
N ALA A 195 -23.80 -12.10 23.46
CA ALA A 195 -22.37 -12.05 23.12
C ALA A 195 -22.12 -11.06 21.97
N PHE A 196 -22.49 -9.79 22.16
CA PHE A 196 -21.82 -8.68 21.48
C PHE A 196 -21.47 -7.66 22.56
N SER A 197 -20.60 -8.09 23.47
CA SER A 197 -19.89 -7.20 24.38
C SER A 197 -18.41 -7.42 24.15
N SER A 198 -17.69 -6.30 24.13
CA SER A 198 -16.26 -6.16 23.97
C SER A 198 -15.43 -7.13 24.83
N ASP A 199 -14.20 -7.31 24.36
CA ASP A 199 -13.04 -7.88 25.04
C ASP A 199 -12.80 -9.39 24.89
N GLN A 200 -11.50 -9.68 24.65
CA GLN A 200 -10.83 -10.98 24.62
C GLN A 200 -10.80 -11.74 23.28
N CYS A 201 -9.82 -11.40 22.45
CA CYS A 201 -9.20 -12.37 21.54
C CYS A 201 -7.94 -12.94 22.22
N THR A 202 -8.11 -13.98 23.02
CA THR A 202 -7.01 -14.90 23.37
C THR A 202 -6.80 -15.85 22.18
N ILE A 203 -5.57 -15.85 21.65
CA ILE A 203 -5.14 -16.81 20.65
C ILE A 203 -4.83 -18.12 21.39
N SER A 204 -5.74 -19.08 21.31
CA SER A 204 -5.45 -20.47 21.72
C SER A 204 -4.66 -21.17 20.64
N CYS A 205 -3.41 -21.57 20.96
CA CYS A 205 -2.62 -22.50 20.19
C CYS A 205 -3.28 -23.89 20.15
N PRO A 206 -3.35 -24.59 19.01
CA PRO A 206 -3.71 -26.00 19.01
C PRO A 206 -2.50 -26.86 19.40
N GLN A 207 -2.61 -27.56 20.53
CA GLN A 207 -1.71 -28.65 20.90
C GLN A 207 -1.83 -29.79 19.88
N LYS A 208 -0.73 -30.13 19.21
CA LYS A 208 -0.60 -31.34 18.41
C LYS A 208 0.11 -32.40 19.24
N HIS A 209 -0.65 -33.35 19.77
CA HIS A 209 -0.13 -34.60 20.32
C HIS A 209 0.62 -35.37 19.22
N ARG A 210 1.87 -35.77 19.50
CA ARG A 210 2.53 -36.93 18.88
C ARG A 210 3.24 -37.69 19.99
N GLY A 211 2.96 -38.99 20.03
CA GLY A 211 3.39 -39.90 21.07
C GLY A 211 4.88 -40.18 21.09
N ASP A 212 5.31 -40.53 22.29
CA ASP A 212 6.62 -41.01 22.64
C ASP A 212 6.85 -42.43 22.10
N THR A 213 7.98 -42.65 21.43
CA THR A 213 8.66 -43.94 21.42
C THR A 213 10.12 -43.75 21.00
N HIS A 214 10.97 -44.59 21.60
CA HIS A 214 12.44 -44.73 21.45
C HIS A 214 13.25 -43.78 22.35
N GLY A 215 14.02 -44.29 23.31
CA GLY A 215 14.90 -45.46 23.22
C GLY A 215 16.32 -44.90 23.12
N GLY A 216 17.03 -44.89 24.25
CA GLY A 216 18.38 -44.35 24.32
C GLY A 216 19.37 -45.20 23.51
N ILE A 217 20.35 -44.53 22.92
CA ILE A 217 21.70 -45.02 22.66
C ILE A 217 22.63 -43.79 22.68
N THR A 218 23.79 -44.03 23.29
CA THR A 218 24.98 -43.22 23.56
C THR A 218 25.74 -42.76 22.31
N GLU A 219 26.43 -41.61 22.39
CA GLU A 219 27.78 -41.30 21.82
C GLU A 219 28.04 -39.78 21.98
N SER A 220 28.95 -39.31 22.85
CA SER A 220 30.43 -39.25 22.75
C SER A 220 30.97 -38.20 21.76
N PHE A 221 31.95 -37.40 22.25
CA PHE A 221 32.79 -36.37 21.58
C PHE A 221 32.13 -34.99 21.36
N ARG A 222 32.74 -33.84 21.68
CA ARG A 222 34.17 -33.49 21.83
C ARG A 222 34.32 -32.17 22.62
N ASN A 223 35.23 -32.15 23.58
CA ASN A 223 35.65 -30.98 24.33
C ASN A 223 36.42 -29.97 23.44
N LEU A 224 36.19 -28.68 23.69
CA LEU A 224 37.00 -27.55 23.24
C LEU A 224 37.77 -27.00 24.45
N PRO A 225 39.10 -26.82 24.39
CA PRO A 225 39.83 -26.11 25.44
C PRO A 225 39.73 -24.59 25.21
N GLN A 226 39.42 -23.86 26.29
CA GLN A 226 39.73 -22.44 26.42
C GLN A 226 40.90 -22.28 27.40
N SER A 227 41.90 -21.51 26.94
CA SER A 227 42.96 -20.77 27.66
C SER A 227 43.40 -21.25 29.04
#